data_AF-C3VWU7-F1
#
_entry.id   AF-C3VWU7-F1
#
_cell.length_a   1.000
_cell.length_b   1.000
_cell.length_c   1.000
_cell.angle_alpha   90.00
_cell.angle_beta   90.00
_cell.angle_gamma   90.00
#
_symmetry.space_group_name_H-M   'P 1'
#
loop_
_entity.id
_entity.type
_entity.pdbx_description
1 polymer ?
#
loop_
_entity_poly.entity_id
_entity_poly.type
_entity_poly.pdbx_seq_one_letter_code
_entity_poly.pdbx_strand_id
1 'polypeptide(L)'
;MLVATPIAAQYGAWSDNSGPWMCYPGQAYQVPALPGCRPLLKLQCNGSEVPEAVLRDCCQQLAKISEWCRCGALYSMLDSMYKEHGVQEGQAGTEVFPSCRREVVRLTAASVPAVCKLPIVIDASGGGAYVCKGVATYPDA
;
A
#
# COMPACT_ATOMS: atom_id res chain seq x y z
N MET A 1 -45.13 3.23 46.22
CA MET A 1 -45.32 2.48 44.97
C MET A 1 -44.06 2.62 44.15
N LEU A 2 -43.32 1.53 43.95
CA LEU A 2 -42.10 1.48 43.13
C LEU A 2 -42.51 1.35 41.66
N VAL A 3 -42.17 2.32 40.82
CA VAL A 3 -42.33 2.19 39.37
C VAL A 3 -40.95 1.86 38.80
N ALA A 4 -40.84 0.65 38.27
CA ALA A 4 -39.65 0.15 37.60
C ALA A 4 -39.42 0.86 36.25
N THR A 5 -38.15 1.10 35.95
CA THR A 5 -37.55 1.61 34.72
C THR A 5 -37.99 0.93 33.42
N PRO A 6 -37.95 1.66 32.30
CA PRO A 6 -37.31 1.17 31.09
C PRO A 6 -35.99 1.90 30.92
N ILE A 7 -34.87 1.22 31.20
CA ILE A 7 -33.58 1.63 30.68
C ILE A 7 -33.65 1.30 29.19
N ALA A 8 -33.99 2.29 28.37
CA ALA A 8 -33.84 2.18 26.93
C ALA A 8 -32.36 1.86 26.69
N ALA A 9 -32.09 0.64 26.22
CA ALA A 9 -30.79 0.25 25.73
C ALA A 9 -30.42 1.25 24.63
N GLN A 10 -29.57 2.21 24.96
CA GLN A 10 -28.92 3.03 23.95
C GLN A 10 -28.07 2.08 23.13
N TYR A 11 -28.65 1.71 21.99
CA TYR A 11 -28.02 1.41 20.71
C TYR A 11 -26.51 1.46 20.83
N GLY A 12 -25.88 0.29 20.77
CA GLY A 12 -24.44 0.18 20.72
C GLY A 12 -23.93 1.18 19.71
N ALA A 13 -23.18 2.18 20.20
CA ALA A 13 -22.38 3.01 19.34
C ALA A 13 -21.43 2.04 18.64
N TRP A 14 -21.78 1.65 17.42
CA TRP A 14 -20.79 1.29 16.44
C TRP A 14 -19.76 2.43 16.49
N SER A 15 -18.61 2.16 17.07
CA SER A 15 -17.48 3.05 16.88
C SER A 15 -17.24 2.99 15.39
N ASP A 16 -17.70 4.02 14.68
CA ASP A 16 -17.31 4.29 13.31
C ASP A 16 -15.79 4.46 13.34
N ASN A 17 -15.06 3.33 13.33
CA ASN A 17 -13.61 3.25 13.12
C ASN A 17 -13.24 3.70 11.68
N SER A 18 -14.23 4.24 10.96
CA SER A 18 -14.25 4.96 9.70
C SER A 18 -13.47 6.28 9.79
N GLY A 19 -12.19 6.22 10.16
CA GLY A 19 -11.29 7.36 10.06
C GLY A 19 -10.59 7.44 8.70
N PRO A 20 -9.89 8.55 8.40
CA PRO A 20 -9.13 8.73 7.17
C PRO A 20 -8.03 7.67 6.94
N TRP A 21 -7.70 6.87 7.96
CA TRP A 21 -6.79 5.73 7.89
C TRP A 21 -7.40 4.47 7.26
N MET A 22 -8.72 4.40 7.05
CA MET A 22 -9.38 3.23 6.43
C MET A 22 -9.27 3.29 4.90
N CYS A 23 -8.33 2.53 4.35
CA CYS A 23 -7.98 2.57 2.94
C CYS A 23 -8.54 1.37 2.17
N TYR A 24 -9.83 1.41 1.82
CA TYR A 24 -10.47 0.33 1.07
C TYR A 24 -10.03 0.33 -0.42
N PRO A 25 -9.48 -0.79 -0.94
CA PRO A 25 -9.21 -0.95 -2.36
C PRO A 25 -10.47 -0.73 -3.21
N GLY A 26 -10.35 -0.02 -4.33
CA GLY A 26 -11.47 0.32 -5.20
C GLY A 26 -12.23 1.59 -4.81
N GLN A 27 -12.02 2.10 -3.58
CA GLN A 27 -12.57 3.38 -3.11
C GLN A 27 -11.45 4.39 -2.85
N ALA A 28 -10.49 4.05 -2.00
CA ALA A 28 -9.36 4.91 -1.65
C ALA A 28 -8.30 5.01 -2.76
N TYR A 29 -8.23 3.97 -3.61
CA TYR A 29 -7.35 3.90 -4.78
C TYR A 29 -7.90 2.88 -5.79
N GLN A 30 -7.55 3.07 -7.06
CA GLN A 30 -7.93 2.14 -8.13
C GLN A 30 -7.31 0.74 -7.93
N VAL A 31 -8.02 -0.30 -8.39
CA VAL A 31 -7.52 -1.69 -8.44
C VAL A 31 -7.53 -2.14 -9.91
N PRO A 32 -6.44 -2.72 -10.45
CA PRO A 32 -5.15 -2.98 -9.80
C PRO A 32 -4.44 -1.67 -9.39
N ALA A 33 -3.84 -1.70 -8.21
CA ALA A 33 -3.21 -0.52 -7.61
C ALA A 33 -1.96 -0.11 -8.39
N LEU A 34 -1.83 1.21 -8.59
CA LEU A 34 -0.63 1.89 -9.09
C LEU A 34 -0.01 1.25 -10.36
N PRO A 35 -0.76 1.11 -11.46
CA PRO A 35 -0.23 0.47 -12.68
C PRO A 35 1.02 1.18 -13.24
N GLY A 36 1.15 2.50 -13.04
CA GLY A 36 2.32 3.27 -13.46
C GLY A 36 3.57 3.02 -12.60
N CYS A 37 3.42 2.53 -11.37
CA CYS A 37 4.54 2.22 -10.48
C CYS A 37 5.09 0.80 -10.64
N ARG A 38 4.33 -0.11 -11.27
CA ARG A 38 4.79 -1.47 -11.57
C ARG A 38 6.06 -1.51 -12.46
N PRO A 39 6.13 -0.78 -13.60
CA PRO A 39 7.36 -0.74 -14.40
C PRO A 39 8.50 -0.04 -13.66
N LEU A 40 8.20 1.00 -12.87
CA LEU A 40 9.21 1.67 -12.04
C LEU A 40 9.88 0.67 -11.08
N LEU A 41 9.08 -0.12 -10.37
CA LEU A 41 9.57 -1.11 -9.42
C LEU A 41 10.46 -2.16 -10.11
N LYS A 42 10.04 -2.67 -11.28
CA LYS A 42 10.82 -3.65 -12.04
C LYS A 42 12.17 -3.12 -12.50
N LEU A 43 12.25 -1.84 -12.89
CA LEU A 43 13.51 -1.21 -13.30
C LEU A 43 14.40 -0.87 -12.10
N GLN A 44 13.83 -0.35 -11.01
CA GLN A 44 14.63 0.04 -9.85
C GLN A 44 15.18 -1.16 -9.08
N CYS A 45 14.47 -2.29 -9.02
CA CYS A 45 14.89 -3.41 -8.18
C CYS A 45 16.14 -4.15 -8.69
N ASN A 46 16.52 -3.97 -9.96
CA ASN A 46 17.76 -4.51 -10.53
C ASN A 46 18.76 -3.41 -10.91
N GLY A 47 18.50 -2.15 -10.53
CA GLY A 47 19.38 -1.02 -10.81
C GLY A 47 19.38 -0.55 -12.27
N SER A 48 18.34 -0.88 -13.06
CA SER A 48 18.19 -0.35 -14.42
C SER A 48 17.94 1.16 -14.41
N GLU A 49 18.30 1.80 -15.50
CA GLU A 49 17.94 3.20 -15.75
C GLU A 49 16.41 3.34 -15.83
N VAL A 50 15.89 4.34 -15.12
CA VAL A 50 14.46 4.64 -15.08
C VAL A 50 14.17 5.82 -16.00
N PRO A 51 13.37 5.64 -17.07
CA PRO A 51 12.94 6.75 -17.89
C PRO A 51 12.14 7.76 -17.06
N GLU A 52 12.39 9.06 -17.24
CA GLU A 52 11.70 10.12 -16.49
C GLU A 52 10.18 10.05 -16.62
N ALA A 53 9.66 9.63 -17.78
CA ALA A 53 8.23 9.42 -17.99
C ALA A 53 7.65 8.35 -17.05
N VAL A 54 8.35 7.23 -16.86
CA VAL A 54 7.92 6.14 -15.96
C VAL A 54 7.90 6.62 -14.51
N LEU A 55 8.95 7.34 -14.10
CA LEU A 55 9.03 7.92 -12.77
C LEU A 55 7.89 8.92 -12.53
N ARG A 56 7.71 9.86 -13.46
CA ARG A 56 6.67 10.89 -13.40
C ARG A 56 5.28 10.27 -13.32
N ASP A 57 4.98 9.29 -14.17
CA ASP A 57 3.65 8.68 -14.23
C ASP A 57 3.34 7.92 -12.93
N CYS A 58 4.32 7.20 -12.35
CA CYS A 58 4.17 6.59 -11.04
C CYS A 58 3.91 7.64 -9.94
N CYS A 59 4.75 8.69 -9.87
CA CYS A 59 4.61 9.70 -8.84
C CYS A 59 3.30 10.49 -8.97
N GLN A 60 2.83 10.76 -10.18
CA GLN A 60 1.52 11.38 -10.42
C GLN A 60 0.37 10.49 -9.98
N GLN A 61 0.44 9.18 -10.20
CA GLN A 61 -0.58 8.25 -9.69
C GLN A 61 -0.57 8.20 -8.17
N LEU A 62 0.60 8.11 -7.54
CA LEU A 62 0.73 8.06 -6.09
C LEU A 62 0.30 9.37 -5.42
N ALA A 63 0.54 10.52 -6.05
CA ALA A 63 0.14 11.84 -5.54
C ALA A 63 -1.38 12.01 -5.45
N LYS A 64 -2.14 11.33 -6.31
CA LYS A 64 -3.62 11.34 -6.29
C LYS A 64 -4.20 10.55 -5.12
N ILE A 65 -3.39 9.74 -4.44
CA ILE A 65 -3.79 8.95 -3.28
C ILE A 65 -3.48 9.77 -2.02
N SER A 66 -4.44 9.77 -1.09
CA SER A 66 -4.28 10.35 0.25
C SER A 66 -3.00 9.84 0.93
N GLU A 67 -2.31 10.69 1.67
CA GLU A 67 -1.10 10.34 2.45
C GLU A 67 -1.29 9.15 3.39
N TRP A 68 -2.53 8.94 3.87
CA TRP A 68 -2.94 7.79 4.68
C TRP A 68 -2.94 6.47 3.90
N CYS A 69 -3.25 6.53 2.59
CA CYS A 69 -3.51 5.34 1.78
C CYS A 69 -2.43 4.99 0.77
N ARG A 70 -1.38 5.81 0.65
CA ARG A 70 -0.23 5.55 -0.23
C ARG A 70 0.43 4.21 0.06
N CYS A 71 0.63 3.88 1.34
CA CYS A 71 1.24 2.59 1.73
C CYS A 71 0.32 1.40 1.48
N GLY A 72 -1.00 1.53 1.71
CA GLY A 72 -1.97 0.49 1.37
C GLY A 72 -2.01 0.20 -0.13
N ALA A 73 -1.97 1.25 -0.95
CA ALA A 73 -1.90 1.12 -2.40
C ALA A 73 -0.60 0.44 -2.88
N LEU A 74 0.55 0.80 -2.32
CA LEU A 74 1.84 0.16 -2.62
C LEU A 74 1.87 -1.31 -2.18
N TYR A 75 1.31 -1.63 -1.01
CA TYR A 75 1.18 -3.01 -0.53
C TYR A 75 0.30 -3.83 -1.47
N SER A 76 -0.88 -3.30 -1.81
CA SER A 76 -1.82 -3.95 -2.75
C SER A 76 -1.21 -4.13 -4.14
N MET A 77 -0.42 -3.16 -4.63
CA MET A 77 0.32 -3.30 -5.88
C MET A 77 1.31 -4.46 -5.81
N LEU A 78 2.18 -4.47 -4.79
CA LEU A 78 3.20 -5.51 -4.62
C LEU A 78 2.57 -6.90 -4.47
N ASP A 79 1.52 -7.01 -3.66
CA ASP A 79 0.76 -8.24 -3.46
C ASP A 79 0.14 -8.75 -4.76
N SER A 80 -0.50 -7.86 -5.54
CA SER A 80 -1.09 -8.24 -6.83
C SER A 80 -0.02 -8.72 -7.81
N MET A 81 1.14 -8.07 -7.85
CA MET A 81 2.26 -8.49 -8.72
C MET A 81 2.75 -9.90 -8.36
N TYR A 82 2.89 -10.23 -7.07
CA TYR A 82 3.27 -11.58 -6.65
C TYR A 82 2.17 -12.62 -6.95
N LYS A 83 0.90 -12.27 -6.80
CA LYS A 83 -0.24 -13.16 -7.06
C LYS A 83 -0.49 -13.44 -8.54
N GLU A 84 -0.30 -12.46 -9.42
CA GLU A 84 -0.53 -12.57 -10.87
C GLU A 84 0.31 -13.66 -11.55
N HIS A 85 1.45 -14.04 -10.97
CA HIS A 85 2.33 -15.09 -11.51
C HIS A 85 2.20 -16.45 -10.82
N GLY A 86 1.21 -16.64 -9.94
CA GLY A 86 0.91 -17.95 -9.36
C GLY A 86 2.07 -18.57 -8.56
N VAL A 87 2.95 -17.75 -7.99
CA VAL A 87 4.06 -18.23 -7.14
C VAL A 87 3.48 -18.74 -5.82
N GLN A 88 2.97 -19.97 -5.84
CA GLN A 88 2.93 -20.81 -4.64
C GLN A 88 4.38 -21.11 -4.24
N GLU A 89 4.67 -21.07 -2.94
CA GLU A 89 5.96 -21.48 -2.40
C GLU A 89 6.40 -22.83 -2.99
N GLY A 90 7.58 -22.86 -3.62
CA GLY A 90 8.23 -24.11 -4.06
C GLY A 90 8.17 -24.45 -5.55
N GLN A 91 7.39 -23.74 -6.38
CA GLN A 91 7.44 -23.91 -7.84
C GLN A 91 8.34 -22.85 -8.50
N ALA A 92 9.20 -23.30 -9.42
CA ALA A 92 9.94 -22.45 -10.36
C ALA A 92 8.96 -21.82 -11.39
N GLY A 93 8.06 -20.97 -10.91
CA GLY A 93 7.27 -20.07 -11.73
C GLY A 93 8.12 -18.91 -12.21
N THR A 94 7.77 -18.33 -13.36
CA THR A 94 8.37 -17.11 -13.92
C THR A 94 8.54 -16.07 -12.82
N GLU A 95 9.78 -15.71 -12.49
CA GLU A 95 10.06 -14.69 -11.48
C GLU A 95 9.33 -13.39 -11.85
N VAL A 96 8.43 -12.94 -10.98
CA VAL A 96 7.66 -11.68 -11.13
C VAL A 96 8.59 -10.49 -11.36
N PHE A 97 9.76 -10.55 -10.74
CA PHE A 97 10.82 -9.55 -10.76
C PHE A 97 12.13 -10.22 -11.20
N PRO A 98 12.33 -10.43 -12.51
CA PRO A 98 13.54 -11.08 -13.00
C PRO A 98 14.77 -10.27 -12.60
N SER A 99 15.80 -10.94 -12.10
CA SER A 99 17.07 -10.32 -11.65
C SER A 99 16.96 -9.42 -10.41
N CYS A 100 15.85 -9.46 -9.68
CA CYS A 100 15.69 -8.71 -8.44
C CYS A 100 15.59 -9.64 -7.24
N ARG A 101 16.41 -9.38 -6.20
CA ARG A 101 16.26 -10.08 -4.91
C ARG A 101 14.97 -9.65 -4.24
N ARG A 102 14.26 -10.60 -3.62
CA ARG A 102 12.97 -10.36 -2.97
C ARG A 102 13.05 -9.27 -1.90
N GLU A 103 14.13 -9.19 -1.12
CA GLU A 103 14.35 -8.14 -0.13
C GLU A 103 14.47 -6.76 -0.79
N VAL A 104 15.20 -6.69 -1.91
CA VAL A 104 15.39 -5.45 -2.67
C VAL A 104 14.05 -4.99 -3.24
N VAL A 105 13.24 -5.88 -3.82
CA VAL A 105 11.90 -5.54 -4.34
C VAL A 105 11.04 -4.88 -3.26
N ARG A 106 10.98 -5.46 -2.06
CA ARG A 106 10.18 -4.93 -0.94
C ARG A 106 10.67 -3.55 -0.50
N LEU A 107 12.00 -3.38 -0.38
CA LEU A 107 12.62 -2.11 -0.01
C LEU A 107 12.43 -1.03 -1.09
N THR A 108 12.56 -1.39 -2.36
CA THR A 108 12.29 -0.50 -3.49
C THR A 108 10.83 -0.05 -3.49
N ALA A 109 9.88 -0.99 -3.35
CA ALA A 109 8.45 -0.66 -3.28
C ALA A 109 8.14 0.26 -2.07
N ALA A 110 8.74 -0.02 -0.90
CA ALA A 110 8.54 0.77 0.32
C ALA A 110 9.07 2.22 0.22
N SER A 111 10.07 2.45 -0.64
CA SER A 111 10.75 3.74 -0.79
C SER A 111 10.22 4.60 -1.95
N VAL A 112 9.25 4.11 -2.73
CA VAL A 112 8.61 4.89 -3.81
C VAL A 112 8.11 6.26 -3.33
N PRO A 113 7.45 6.42 -2.15
CA PRO A 113 7.03 7.75 -1.70
C PRO A 113 8.21 8.70 -1.47
N ALA A 114 9.34 8.20 -0.95
CA ALA A 114 10.56 8.99 -0.78
C ALA A 114 11.14 9.45 -2.12
N VAL A 115 11.22 8.54 -3.10
CA VAL A 115 11.67 8.87 -4.47
C VAL A 115 10.76 9.94 -5.10
N CYS A 116 9.45 9.82 -4.90
CA CYS A 116 8.45 10.77 -5.38
C CYS A 116 8.33 12.05 -4.52
N LYS A 117 9.05 12.15 -3.39
CA LYS A 117 8.93 13.24 -2.41
C LYS A 117 7.50 13.45 -1.90
N LEU A 118 6.77 12.35 -1.72
CA LEU A 118 5.38 12.33 -1.26
C LEU A 118 5.34 11.87 0.20
N PRO A 119 4.79 12.68 1.13
CA PRO A 119 4.67 12.28 2.53
C PRO A 119 3.70 11.12 2.68
N ILE A 120 3.83 10.36 3.75
CA ILE A 120 2.87 9.36 4.18
C ILE A 120 2.52 9.60 5.64
N VAL A 121 1.35 9.12 6.05
CA VAL A 121 1.00 9.01 7.47
C VAL A 121 1.14 7.55 7.87
N ILE A 122 1.88 7.29 8.95
CA ILE A 122 2.27 5.92 9.37
C ILE A 122 1.22 5.25 10.24
N ASP A 123 0.45 6.01 11.01
CA ASP A 123 -0.54 5.50 11.95
C ASP A 123 -1.56 6.59 12.35
N ALA A 124 -2.55 6.21 13.17
CA ALA A 124 -3.60 7.09 13.67
C ALA A 124 -3.11 8.29 14.51
N SER A 125 -1.84 8.29 14.96
CA SER A 125 -1.26 9.45 15.65
C SER A 125 -0.91 10.61 14.71
N GLY A 126 -0.95 10.38 13.39
CA GLY A 126 -0.60 11.39 12.39
C GLY A 126 0.90 11.50 12.13
N GLY A 127 1.71 10.53 12.57
CA GLY A 127 3.15 10.51 12.34
C GLY A 127 3.49 10.53 10.85
N GLY A 128 4.25 11.55 10.41
CA GLY A 128 4.69 11.68 9.03
C GLY A 128 5.94 10.85 8.72
N ALA A 129 6.01 10.25 7.54
CA ALA A 129 7.21 9.62 7.02
C ALA A 129 7.27 9.70 5.48
N TYR A 130 8.25 9.03 4.87
CA TYR A 130 8.38 8.87 3.42
C TYR A 130 8.61 7.41 2.99
N VAL A 131 8.64 6.47 3.94
CA VAL A 131 8.95 5.06 3.68
C VAL A 131 7.89 4.17 4.33
N CYS A 132 7.27 3.30 3.54
CA CYS A 132 6.21 2.40 3.98
C CYS A 132 6.79 1.14 4.63
N LYS A 133 6.97 1.15 5.96
CA LYS A 133 7.55 0.01 6.71
C LYS A 133 6.81 -1.31 6.47
N GLY A 134 5.48 -1.32 6.46
CA GLY A 134 4.70 -2.53 6.18
C GLY A 134 4.91 -3.10 4.78
N VAL A 135 5.24 -2.26 3.80
CA VAL A 135 5.61 -2.75 2.45
C VAL A 135 6.99 -3.40 2.48
N ALA A 136 7.92 -2.87 3.29
CA ALA A 136 9.27 -3.44 3.44
C ALA A 136 9.26 -4.82 4.12
N THR A 137 8.27 -5.09 4.99
CA THR A 137 8.10 -6.36 5.69
C THR A 137 7.09 -7.31 5.03
N TYR A 138 6.56 -6.98 3.84
CA TYR A 138 5.63 -7.84 3.10
C TYR A 138 6.13 -9.30 3.03
N PRO A 139 5.31 -10.35 3.23
CA PRO A 139 3.87 -10.32 3.47
C PRO A 139 3.50 -10.26 4.97
N ASP A 140 4.47 -10.05 5.85
CA ASP A 140 4.35 -10.29 7.29
C ASP A 140 3.84 -9.07 8.09
N ALA A 141 3.44 -8.01 7.38
CA ALA A 141 3.11 -6.71 7.96
C ALA A 141 1.72 -6.64 8.62
#